data_AF-A0A932WX70-F1
#
_entry.id   AF-A0A932WX70-F1
#
_cell.length_a   1.000
_cell.length_b   1.000
_cell.length_c   1.000
_cell.angle_alpha   90.00
_cell.angle_beta   90.00
_cell.angle_gamma   90.00
#
_symmetry.space_group_name_H-M   'P 1'
#
loop_
_entity.id
_entity.type
_entity.pdbx_description
1 polymer ?
#
loop_
_entity_poly.entity_id
_entity_poly.type
_entity_poly.pdbx_seq_one_letter_code
_entity_poly.pdbx_strand_id
1 'polypeptide(L)' 'MMEDDVREFLVRIVNTLGMAMVWLLLNMTFGIYFGLAFFADKPSIWNYLYYIWLLVSFGLLIFYFIKKWKGKL' A
#
# COMPACT_ATOMS: atom_id res chain seq x y z
N MET A 1 5.32 10.25 30.45
CA MET A 1 5.69 11.40 29.59
C MET A 1 6.66 10.98 28.49
N MET A 2 7.95 10.75 28.73
CA MET A 2 8.88 10.30 27.66
C MET A 2 8.52 8.92 27.10
N GLU A 3 8.13 7.98 27.96
CA GLU A 3 7.79 6.61 27.57
C GLU A 3 6.53 6.53 26.71
N ASP A 4 5.55 7.42 26.94
CA ASP A 4 4.30 7.51 26.19
C ASP A 4 4.53 8.03 24.76
N ASP A 5 5.38 9.05 24.59
CA ASP A 5 5.74 9.60 23.29
C ASP A 5 6.52 8.58 22.43
N VAL A 6 7.48 7.88 23.04
CA VAL A 6 8.23 6.81 22.36
C VAL A 6 7.30 5.68 21.94
N ARG A 7 6.37 5.28 22.81
CA ARG A 7 5.36 4.27 22.50
C ARG A 7 4.47 4.69 21.34
N GLU A 8 3.97 5.93 21.33
CA GLU A 8 3.11 6.44 20.27
C GLU A 8 3.85 6.45 18.91
N PHE A 9 5.14 6.84 18.93
CA PHE A 9 6.00 6.82 17.76
C PHE A 9 6.20 5.40 17.19
N LEU A 10 6.55 4.44 18.04
CA LEU A 10 6.73 3.03 17.64
C LEU A 10 5.43 2.42 17.10
N VAL A 11 4.30 2.67 17.76
CA VAL A 11 2.98 2.21 17.30
C VAL A 11 2.64 2.82 15.93
N ARG A 12 3.04 4.07 15.66
CA ARG A 12 2.84 4.68 14.35
C ARG A 12 3.69 4.01 13.27
N ILE A 13 4.95 3.72 13.55
CA ILE A 13 5.83 2.98 12.64
C ILE A 13 5.22 1.62 12.31
N VAL A 14 4.85 0.84 13.34
CA VAL A 14 4.24 -0.48 13.17
C VAL A 14 2.97 -0.39 12.34
N ASN A 15 2.13 0.62 12.58
CA ASN A 15 0.92 0.82 11.77
C ASN A 15 1.24 1.19 10.31
N THR A 16 2.29 1.99 10.04
CA THR A 16 2.71 2.31 8.68
C THR A 16 3.23 1.06 7.96
N LEU A 17 4.08 0.28 8.63
CA LEU A 17 4.59 -0.99 8.09
C LEU A 17 3.46 -2.00 7.84
N GLY A 18 2.57 -2.19 8.82
CA GLY A 18 1.43 -3.10 8.71
C GLY A 18 0.50 -2.71 7.55
N MET A 19 0.22 -1.42 7.36
CA MET A 19 -0.60 -0.95 6.26
C MET A 19 0.07 -1.18 4.89
N ALA A 20 1.39 -0.97 4.82
CA ALA A 20 2.17 -1.27 3.61
C ALA A 20 2.17 -2.77 3.29
N MET A 21 2.29 -3.63 4.31
CA MET A 21 2.23 -5.09 4.16
C MET A 21 0.85 -5.54 3.67
N VAL A 22 -0.23 -5.01 4.22
CA VAL A 22 -1.60 -5.29 3.76
C VAL A 22 -1.77 -4.85 2.31
N TRP A 23 -1.28 -3.67 1.94
CA TRP A 23 -1.32 -3.19 0.57
C TRP A 23 -0.55 -4.11 -0.38
N LEU A 24 0.63 -4.60 0.01
CA LEU A 24 1.40 -5.57 -0.77
C LEU A 24 0.65 -6.91 -0.93
N LEU A 25 0.06 -7.45 0.15
CA LEU A 25 -0.71 -8.70 0.11
C LEU A 25 -1.92 -8.62 -0.83
N LEU A 26 -2.64 -7.49 -0.79
CA LEU A 26 -3.75 -7.24 -1.72
C LEU A 26 -3.24 -7.20 -3.16
N ASN A 27 -2.19 -6.41 -3.43
CA ASN A 27 -1.63 -6.30 -4.78
C ASN A 27 -1.05 -7.63 -5.28
N MET A 28 -0.44 -8.45 -4.42
CA MET A 28 0.02 -9.79 -4.79
C MET A 28 -1.15 -10.72 -5.08
N THR A 29 -2.22 -10.71 -4.27
CA THR A 29 -3.42 -11.50 -4.56
C THR A 29 -4.03 -11.08 -5.90
N PHE A 30 -4.29 -9.79 -6.10
CA PHE A 30 -4.90 -9.32 -7.35
C PHE A 30 -3.97 -9.46 -8.57
N GLY A 31 -2.66 -9.26 -8.42
CA GLY A 31 -1.71 -9.34 -9.53
C GLY A 31 -1.34 -10.77 -9.88
N ILE A 32 -0.93 -11.56 -8.88
CA ILE A 32 -0.38 -12.90 -9.07
C ILE A 32 -1.49 -13.94 -9.10
N TYR A 33 -2.39 -13.96 -8.10
CA TYR A 33 -3.40 -15.03 -8.00
C TYR A 33 -4.45 -14.94 -9.10
N PHE A 34 -4.91 -13.73 -9.46
CA PHE A 34 -5.82 -13.56 -10.61
C PHE A 34 -5.11 -13.51 -11.96
N GLY A 35 -3.78 -13.63 -12.00
CA GLY A 35 -3.01 -13.62 -13.23
C GLY A 35 -3.00 -12.27 -13.97
N LEU A 36 -3.51 -11.18 -13.36
CA LEU A 36 -3.60 -9.85 -13.98
C LEU A 36 -2.22 -9.23 -14.25
N ALA A 37 -1.20 -9.67 -13.51
CA ALA A 37 0.19 -9.28 -13.71
C ALA A 37 0.90 -10.09 -14.81
N PHE A 38 0.30 -11.19 -15.29
CA PHE A 38 0.90 -12.05 -16.32
C PHE A 38 0.20 -11.85 -17.67
N PHE A 39 0.96 -11.46 -18.67
CA PHE A 39 0.47 -11.30 -20.03
C PHE A 39 0.58 -12.64 -20.78
N ALA A 40 -0.47 -13.46 -20.72
CA ALA A 40 -0.56 -14.70 -21.50
C ALA A 40 -1.01 -14.40 -22.96
N ASP A 41 -0.11 -13.91 -23.81
CA ASP A 41 -0.30 -13.66 -25.26
C ASP A 41 -1.09 -12.41 -25.69
N LYS A 42 -2.15 -11.96 -24.99
CA LYS A 42 -2.84 -10.69 -25.31
C LYS A 42 -3.14 -9.88 -24.05
N PRO A 43 -2.78 -8.58 -24.00
CA PRO A 43 -3.13 -7.74 -22.87
C PRO A 43 -4.66 -7.54 -22.82
N SER A 44 -5.29 -8.11 -21.79
CA SER A 44 -6.71 -7.95 -21.54
C SER A 44 -7.00 -6.59 -20.88
N ILE A 45 -8.20 -6.06 -21.06
CA ILE A 45 -8.68 -4.83 -20.39
C ILE A 45 -8.49 -4.90 -18.87
N TRP A 46 -8.61 -6.11 -18.30
CA TRP A 46 -8.41 -6.35 -16.88
C TRP A 46 -6.98 -6.08 -16.40
N ASN A 47 -5.96 -6.32 -17.25
CA ASN A 47 -4.57 -6.04 -16.91
C ASN A 47 -4.35 -4.52 -16.84
N TYR A 48 -4.84 -3.77 -17.84
CA TYR A 48 -4.77 -2.31 -17.82
C TYR A 48 -5.48 -1.70 -16.61
N LEU A 49 -6.67 -2.19 -16.28
CA LEU A 49 -7.40 -1.75 -15.09
C LEU A 49 -6.61 -2.04 -13.80
N TYR A 50 -5.98 -3.21 -13.71
CA TYR A 50 -5.11 -3.57 -12.58
C TYR A 50 -3.92 -2.61 -12.44
N TYR A 51 -3.23 -2.28 -13.53
CA TYR A 51 -2.11 -1.33 -13.47
C TYR A 51 -2.55 0.09 -13.08
N ILE A 52 -3.69 0.56 -13.59
CA ILE A 52 -4.26 1.85 -13.17
C ILE A 52 -4.60 1.82 -11.69
N TRP A 53 -5.27 0.76 -11.22
CA TRP A 53 -5.60 0.57 -9.80
C TRP A 53 -4.35 0.51 -8.93
N LEU A 54 -3.30 -0.18 -9.37
CA LEU A 54 -2.03 -0.30 -8.66
C LEU A 54 -1.36 1.07 -8.51
N LEU A 55 -1.28 1.87 -9.57
CA LEU A 55 -0.72 3.23 -9.53
C LEU A 55 -1.55 4.17 -8.64
N VAL A 56 -2.87 4.17 -8.79
CA VAL A 56 -3.77 5.00 -7.99
C VAL A 56 -3.70 4.62 -6.52
N SER A 57 -3.77 3.32 -6.20
CA SER A 57 -3.71 2.84 -4.82
C SER A 57 -2.34 3.09 -4.18
N PHE A 58 -1.25 3.03 -4.95
CA PHE A 58 0.08 3.39 -4.48
C PHE A 58 0.18 4.88 -4.15
N GLY A 59 -0.33 5.75 -5.03
CA GLY A 59 -0.41 7.19 -4.78
C GLY A 59 -1.23 7.52 -3.52
N LEU A 60 -2.36 6.85 -3.34
CA LEU A 60 -3.19 6.99 -2.13
C LEU A 60 -2.48 6.49 -0.88
N LEU A 61 -1.72 5.39 -0.96
CA LEU A 61 -0.95 4.87 0.18
C LEU A 61 0.12 5.87 0.63
N ILE A 62 0.87 6.43 -0.33
CA ILE A 62 1.87 7.46 -0.05
C ILE A 62 1.20 8.70 0.55
N PHE A 63 0.11 9.17 -0.04
CA PHE A 63 -0.65 10.31 0.48
C PHE A 63 -1.17 10.05 1.90
N TYR A 64 -1.68 8.86 2.17
CA TYR A 64 -2.13 8.43 3.50
C TYR A 64 -0.99 8.48 4.51
N PHE A 65 0.20 7.99 4.15
CA PHE A 65 1.38 8.08 5.02
C PHE A 65 1.81 9.54 5.22
N ILE A 66 1.96 10.33 4.17
CA ILE A 66 2.34 11.75 4.31
C ILE A 66 1.35 12.47 5.23
N LYS A 67 0.05 12.29 5.06
CA LYS A 67 -0.98 12.89 5.93
C LYS A 67 -0.89 12.39 7.38
N LYS A 68 -0.60 11.10 7.59
CA LYS A 68 -0.45 10.49 8.93
C LYS A 68 0.77 11.00 9.68
N TRP A 69 1.82 11.38 8.95
CA TRP A 69 3.06 11.91 9.52
C TRP A 69 3.09 13.45 9.56
N LYS A 70 2.20 14.13 8.83
CA LYS A 70 2.10 15.60 8.82
C LYS A 70 1.63 16.14 10.18
N GLY A 71 2.45 16.99 10.80
CA GLY A 71 2.15 17.67 12.07
C GLY A 71 2.66 16.95 13.32
N LYS A 72 3.39 15.84 13.17
CA LYS A 72 4.05 15.10 14.25
C LYS A 72 5.53 14.80 13.93
N LEU A 73 6.07 15.47 12.92
CA LEU A 73 7.48 15.49 12.51
C LEU A 73 8.06 16.83 12.95
#